data_AF-A0A443R3U5-F1
#
_entry.id   AF-A0A443R3U5-F1
#
_cell.length_a   1.000
_cell.length_b   1.000
_cell.length_c   1.000
_cell.angle_alpha   90.00
_cell.angle_beta   90.00
_cell.angle_gamma   90.00
#
_symmetry.space_group_name_H-M   'P 1'
#
loop_
_entity.id
_entity.type
_entity.pdbx_description
1 polymer ?
#
loop_
_entity_poly.entity_id
_entity_poly.type
_entity_poly.pdbx_seq_one_letter_code
_entity_poly.pdbx_strand_id
1 'polypeptide(L)'
;MAEDLIANGTVFRPDFWGRLNPKWNLCSRGRRQSPIDINPQLLLFDPILPPLEIIGHHVNGNLINTGRGIIFKVSGAAKVTAEDPSPPLVLLINGPLSYRYTLNHLTLHYGRDINRGSEHTIDGVQFSGEIQFYAYNSQLYGSWEEAANRAHGIVGVSVLIQTSSDARQANNQLKRITHVLKNITSKGSSQRINSLSIEELLPKLMRRQYITYEGSLTEPACYETVQWIILNKPIYMTSHLFHLLRMSMHDEANHGADNYRPIQKVNGRSIRTNIDFVGDK
;
A
#
# COMPACT_ATOMS: atom_id res chain seq x y z
N MET A 1 -3.10 -14.16 5.76
CA MET A 1 -2.28 -14.46 4.57
C MET A 1 -0.76 -14.38 4.84
N ALA A 2 -0.28 -14.65 6.07
CA ALA A 2 1.16 -14.55 6.40
C ALA A 2 1.71 -15.77 7.18
N GLU A 3 0.91 -16.82 7.38
CA GLU A 3 1.31 -17.98 8.19
C GLU A 3 2.30 -18.91 7.46
N ASP A 4 2.27 -18.95 6.12
CA ASP A 4 3.03 -19.92 5.32
C ASP A 4 4.48 -19.53 4.98
N LEU A 5 4.97 -18.38 5.46
CA LEU A 5 6.29 -17.89 5.07
C LEU A 5 7.42 -18.27 6.05
N ILE A 6 7.13 -19.02 7.10
CA ILE A 6 8.12 -19.50 8.07
C ILE A 6 8.06 -21.04 8.09
N ALA A 7 9.08 -21.68 7.52
CA ALA A 7 9.41 -23.07 7.83
C ALA A 7 10.76 -23.07 8.56
N ASN A 8 10.80 -23.70 9.75
CA ASN A 8 12.03 -23.94 10.53
C ASN A 8 12.93 -22.70 10.73
N GLY A 9 12.37 -21.57 11.17
CA GLY A 9 13.15 -20.38 11.53
C GLY A 9 13.86 -19.67 10.36
N THR A 10 13.59 -20.07 9.11
CA THR A 10 14.21 -19.46 7.93
C THR A 10 13.29 -18.38 7.36
N VAL A 11 13.77 -17.13 7.31
CA VAL A 11 13.03 -16.02 6.70
C VAL A 11 13.21 -16.05 5.18
N PHE A 12 12.17 -16.48 4.47
CA PHE A 12 12.22 -16.52 3.01
C PHE A 12 11.98 -15.14 2.39
N ARG A 13 12.99 -14.67 1.66
CA ARG A 13 12.99 -13.40 0.91
C ARG A 13 11.97 -13.44 -0.25
N PRO A 14 11.49 -12.27 -0.72
CA PRO A 14 10.52 -12.19 -1.81
C PRO A 14 10.89 -12.97 -3.08
N ASP A 15 12.19 -13.09 -3.38
CA ASP A 15 12.71 -13.84 -4.53
C ASP A 15 12.34 -15.33 -4.52
N PHE A 16 12.02 -15.89 -3.35
CA PHE A 16 11.70 -17.31 -3.18
C PHE A 16 10.22 -17.62 -3.07
N TRP A 17 9.33 -16.62 -2.97
CA TRP A 17 7.91 -16.84 -2.71
C TRP A 17 7.27 -17.84 -3.69
N GLY A 18 7.55 -17.74 -4.99
CA GLY A 18 6.97 -18.66 -5.97
C GLY A 18 7.44 -20.12 -5.87
N ARG A 19 8.47 -20.41 -5.05
CA ARG A 19 8.94 -21.77 -4.76
C ARG A 19 8.39 -22.33 -3.44
N LEU A 20 7.87 -21.48 -2.57
CA LEU A 20 7.38 -21.89 -1.25
C LEU A 20 6.00 -22.51 -1.28
N ASN A 21 5.13 -21.99 -2.15
CA ASN A 21 3.76 -22.47 -2.30
C ASN A 21 3.42 -22.52 -3.78
N PRO A 22 2.94 -23.65 -4.32
CA PRO A 22 2.53 -23.75 -5.72
C PRO A 22 1.49 -22.70 -6.14
N LYS A 23 0.65 -22.24 -5.19
CA LYS A 23 -0.34 -21.18 -5.43
C LYS A 23 0.30 -19.79 -5.63
N TRP A 24 1.57 -19.60 -5.32
CA TRP A 24 2.30 -18.34 -5.44
C TRP A 24 3.22 -18.30 -6.68
N ASN A 25 3.01 -19.20 -7.64
CA ASN A 25 3.86 -19.33 -8.83
C ASN A 25 4.03 -18.01 -9.62
N LEU A 26 3.03 -17.11 -9.59
CA LEU A 26 3.07 -15.81 -10.23
C LEU A 26 4.16 -14.91 -9.65
N CYS A 27 4.52 -15.08 -8.38
CA CYS A 27 5.62 -14.33 -7.77
C CYS A 27 6.96 -14.54 -8.49
N SER A 28 7.14 -15.67 -9.20
CA SER A 28 8.37 -15.96 -9.96
C SER A 28 8.16 -16.00 -11.48
N ARG A 29 6.95 -16.31 -11.95
CA ARG A 29 6.64 -16.48 -13.38
C ARG A 29 5.86 -15.32 -14.00
N GLY A 30 5.27 -14.48 -13.17
CA GLY A 30 4.48 -13.34 -13.60
C GLY A 30 5.30 -12.36 -14.42
N ARG A 31 4.66 -11.71 -15.40
CA ARG A 31 5.29 -10.72 -16.29
C ARG A 31 4.77 -9.30 -16.07
N ARG A 32 3.72 -9.13 -15.28
CA ARG A 32 3.17 -7.85 -14.82
C ARG A 32 3.33 -7.71 -13.31
N GLN A 33 4.48 -8.14 -12.77
CA GLN A 33 4.76 -8.06 -11.34
C GLN A 33 5.03 -6.62 -10.88
N SER A 34 4.72 -6.35 -9.62
CA SER A 34 4.96 -5.10 -8.89
C SER A 34 5.82 -5.37 -7.65
N PRO A 35 6.53 -4.37 -7.10
CA PRO A 35 6.60 -2.98 -7.56
C PRO A 35 7.50 -2.80 -8.78
N ILE A 36 7.53 -1.59 -9.35
CA ILE A 36 8.44 -1.22 -10.45
C ILE A 36 9.19 0.06 -10.10
N ASP A 37 10.31 0.27 -10.78
CA ASP A 37 10.91 1.60 -10.91
C ASP A 37 10.15 2.41 -11.96
N ILE A 38 9.75 3.62 -11.60
CA ILE A 38 9.09 4.55 -12.51
C ILE A 38 10.15 5.47 -13.07
N ASN A 39 10.42 5.33 -14.36
CA ASN A 39 11.25 6.28 -15.09
C ASN A 39 10.38 7.42 -15.65
N PRO A 40 10.53 8.68 -15.17
CA PRO A 40 9.72 9.80 -15.63
C PRO A 40 9.82 10.07 -17.14
N GLN A 41 10.95 9.73 -17.77
CA GLN A 41 11.18 9.92 -19.22
C GLN A 41 10.40 8.93 -20.10
N LEU A 42 9.90 7.84 -19.51
CA LEU A 42 9.13 6.81 -20.21
C LEU A 42 7.63 6.88 -19.93
N LEU A 43 7.19 7.87 -19.15
CA LEU A 43 5.78 8.07 -18.84
C LEU A 43 5.02 8.56 -20.06
N LEU A 44 3.90 7.91 -20.34
CA LEU A 44 2.96 8.32 -21.37
C LEU A 44 1.99 9.33 -20.76
N PHE A 45 2.12 10.59 -21.14
CA PHE A 45 1.16 11.62 -20.75
C PHE A 45 -0.20 11.34 -21.38
N ASP A 46 -1.22 11.24 -20.53
CA ASP A 46 -2.59 10.92 -20.87
C ASP A 46 -3.51 12.00 -20.25
N PRO A 47 -3.80 13.10 -20.99
CA PRO A 47 -4.54 14.24 -20.46
C PRO A 47 -6.02 13.95 -20.21
N ILE A 48 -6.54 12.82 -20.72
CA ILE A 48 -7.96 12.45 -20.54
C ILE A 48 -8.18 11.61 -19.28
N LEU A 49 -7.11 11.24 -18.56
CA LEU A 49 -7.22 10.58 -17.25
C LEU A 49 -7.90 11.53 -16.24
N PRO A 50 -9.14 11.22 -15.80
CA PRO A 50 -9.83 12.05 -14.83
C PRO A 50 -9.15 11.96 -13.45
N PRO A 51 -9.43 12.89 -12.53
CA PRO A 51 -8.98 12.74 -11.14
C PRO A 51 -9.49 11.45 -10.49
N LEU A 52 -8.68 10.83 -9.63
CA LEU A 52 -9.16 9.80 -8.71
C LEU A 52 -10.09 10.45 -7.68
N GLU A 53 -11.29 9.89 -7.53
CA GLU A 53 -12.27 10.33 -6.56
C GLU A 53 -12.42 9.31 -5.43
N ILE A 54 -12.52 9.81 -4.21
CA ILE A 54 -12.63 9.01 -3.00
C ILE A 54 -13.86 9.48 -2.23
N ILE A 55 -14.85 8.60 -2.11
CA ILE A 55 -16.06 8.83 -1.35
C ILE A 55 -15.90 8.17 0.01
N GLY A 56 -16.23 8.91 1.08
CA GLY A 56 -15.97 8.48 2.45
C GLY A 56 -14.52 8.83 2.86
N HIS A 57 -14.36 9.36 4.06
CA HIS A 57 -13.08 9.93 4.50
C HIS A 57 -12.51 9.26 5.74
N HIS A 58 -13.33 8.53 6.51
CA HIS A 58 -12.93 7.94 7.78
C HIS A 58 -13.32 6.46 7.82
N VAL A 59 -12.46 5.63 8.42
CA VAL A 59 -12.73 4.21 8.61
C VAL A 59 -12.41 3.76 10.03
N ASN A 60 -13.16 2.78 10.51
CA ASN A 60 -12.78 1.97 11.66
C ASN A 60 -11.99 0.76 11.17
N GLY A 61 -11.10 0.24 12.01
CA GLY A 61 -10.35 -0.95 11.66
C GLY A 61 -9.37 -1.36 12.74
N ASN A 62 -8.65 -2.45 12.48
CA ASN A 62 -7.63 -2.97 13.37
C ASN A 62 -6.27 -2.78 12.73
N LEU A 63 -5.37 -2.12 13.46
CA LEU A 63 -3.95 -2.12 13.14
C LEU A 63 -3.36 -3.43 13.67
N ILE A 64 -2.70 -4.19 12.81
CA ILE A 64 -2.22 -5.54 13.07
C ILE A 64 -0.73 -5.59 12.78
N ASN A 65 0.03 -6.09 13.75
CA ASN A 65 1.42 -6.47 13.53
C ASN A 65 1.47 -7.91 13.05
N THR A 66 1.86 -8.12 11.79
CA THR A 66 1.91 -9.48 11.21
C THR A 66 3.20 -10.24 11.54
N GLY A 67 4.13 -9.60 12.26
CA GLY A 67 5.51 -10.03 12.43
C GLY A 67 6.40 -9.79 11.21
N ARG A 68 5.82 -9.32 10.09
CA ARG A 68 6.55 -8.99 8.85
C ARG A 68 6.23 -7.61 8.30
N GLY A 69 5.25 -6.94 8.87
CA GLY A 69 4.78 -5.65 8.43
C GLY A 69 3.51 -5.29 9.15
N ILE A 70 3.08 -4.07 8.91
CA ILE A 70 1.91 -3.50 9.56
C ILE A 70 0.77 -3.46 8.55
N ILE A 71 -0.36 -4.05 8.92
CA ILE A 71 -1.58 -4.04 8.13
C ILE A 71 -2.66 -3.32 8.94
N PHE A 72 -3.30 -2.32 8.35
CA PHE A 72 -4.55 -1.79 8.87
C PHE A 72 -5.71 -2.44 8.11
N LYS A 73 -6.41 -3.38 8.75
CA LYS A 73 -7.58 -4.03 8.16
C LYS A 73 -8.80 -3.19 8.47
N VAL A 74 -9.46 -2.68 7.43
CA VAL A 74 -10.70 -1.92 7.59
C VAL A 74 -11.76 -2.86 8.17
N SER A 75 -12.44 -2.43 9.23
CA SER A 75 -13.64 -3.10 9.70
C SER A 75 -14.64 -2.99 8.56
N GLY A 76 -15.00 -4.12 7.96
CA GLY A 76 -16.02 -4.14 6.91
C GLY A 76 -17.33 -3.51 7.41
N ALA A 77 -18.27 -3.30 6.50
CA ALA A 77 -19.68 -3.18 6.88
C ALA A 77 -20.14 -4.51 7.51
N ALA A 78 -19.63 -4.84 8.70
CA ALA A 78 -20.24 -5.82 9.57
C ALA A 78 -21.70 -5.39 9.72
N LYS A 79 -22.61 -6.38 9.68
CA LYS A 79 -24.06 -6.20 9.83
C LYS A 79 -24.33 -5.00 10.73
N VAL A 80 -25.10 -4.04 10.22
CA VAL A 80 -25.65 -2.93 11.00
C VAL A 80 -26.15 -3.51 12.33
N THR A 81 -25.39 -3.31 13.40
CA THR A 81 -25.90 -3.55 14.75
C THR A 81 -26.37 -2.21 15.26
N ALA A 82 -27.35 -2.21 16.16
CA ALA A 82 -27.79 -0.99 16.82
C ALA A 82 -26.64 -0.28 17.59
N GLU A 83 -25.52 -0.97 17.80
CA GLU A 83 -24.35 -0.53 18.54
C GLU A 83 -23.21 0.04 17.65
N ASP A 84 -23.19 -0.26 16.34
CA ASP A 84 -22.20 0.25 15.37
C ASP A 84 -22.93 0.65 14.06
N PRO A 85 -23.47 1.89 13.96
CA PRO A 85 -24.04 2.38 12.71
C PRO A 85 -22.93 2.35 11.65
N SER A 86 -23.08 1.48 10.65
CA SER A 86 -22.08 1.13 9.63
C SER A 86 -21.00 2.21 9.41
N PRO A 87 -19.70 1.90 9.54
CA PRO A 87 -18.68 2.86 9.18
C PRO A 87 -18.87 3.26 7.70
N PRO A 88 -18.67 4.53 7.33
CA PRO A 88 -18.80 4.94 5.94
C PRO A 88 -17.81 4.12 5.11
N LEU A 89 -18.32 3.42 4.08
CA LEU A 89 -17.49 2.72 3.12
C LEU A 89 -16.62 3.74 2.39
N VAL A 90 -15.31 3.47 2.33
CA VAL A 90 -14.41 4.26 1.49
C VAL A 90 -14.39 3.65 0.10
N LEU A 91 -14.90 4.41 -0.87
CA LEU A 91 -14.99 4.00 -2.26
C LEU A 91 -14.01 4.77 -3.13
N LEU A 92 -13.32 4.06 -4.01
CA LEU A 92 -12.45 4.61 -5.03
C LEU A 92 -13.17 4.49 -6.38
N ILE A 93 -13.33 5.63 -7.06
CA ILE A 93 -13.98 5.72 -8.38
C ILE A 93 -13.20 6.72 -9.27
N ASN A 94 -13.50 6.74 -10.56
CA ASN A 94 -12.82 7.58 -11.54
C ASN A 94 -11.31 7.29 -11.59
N GLY A 95 -10.47 8.26 -11.94
CA GLY A 95 -9.06 7.98 -12.24
C GLY A 95 -8.91 7.05 -13.45
N PRO A 96 -8.01 6.05 -13.39
CA PRO A 96 -7.91 5.00 -14.42
C PRO A 96 -8.97 3.90 -14.27
N LEU A 97 -9.95 4.05 -13.38
CA LEU A 97 -10.86 2.98 -12.96
C LEU A 97 -12.17 3.00 -13.77
N SER A 98 -12.58 1.83 -14.25
CA SER A 98 -13.87 1.65 -14.93
C SER A 98 -15.00 1.21 -13.99
N TYR A 99 -14.68 0.85 -12.75
CA TYR A 99 -15.61 0.30 -11.76
C TYR A 99 -15.46 1.01 -10.41
N ARG A 100 -16.37 0.70 -9.49
CA ARG A 100 -16.30 1.15 -8.09
C ARG A 100 -15.56 0.13 -7.23
N TYR A 101 -14.60 0.61 -6.46
CA TYR A 101 -13.77 -0.22 -5.59
C TYR A 101 -13.97 0.15 -4.13
N THR A 102 -14.13 -0.83 -3.24
CA THR A 102 -14.24 -0.61 -1.79
C THR A 102 -12.89 -0.87 -1.12
N LEU A 103 -12.42 0.08 -0.32
CA LEU A 103 -11.20 -0.06 0.48
C LEU A 103 -11.30 -1.27 1.42
N ASN A 104 -10.30 -2.14 1.39
CA ASN A 104 -10.24 -3.34 2.21
C ASN A 104 -9.21 -3.22 3.33
N HIS A 105 -7.99 -2.81 3.00
CA HIS A 105 -6.90 -2.67 3.95
C HIS A 105 -5.81 -1.73 3.45
N LEU A 106 -4.92 -1.36 4.37
CA LEU A 106 -3.70 -0.64 4.08
C LEU A 106 -2.50 -1.45 4.54
N THR A 107 -1.40 -1.40 3.80
CA THR A 107 -0.11 -1.97 4.20
C THR A 107 0.93 -0.86 4.31
N LEU A 108 1.85 -1.00 5.27
CA LEU A 108 2.99 -0.09 5.42
C LEU A 108 4.29 -0.85 5.13
N HIS A 109 5.05 -0.33 4.18
CA HIS A 109 6.39 -0.76 3.82
C HIS A 109 7.42 0.29 4.25
N TYR A 110 8.52 -0.16 4.83
CA TYR A 110 9.58 0.67 5.37
C TYR A 110 10.87 -0.15 5.49
N GLY A 111 12.00 0.53 5.43
CA GLY A 111 13.31 -0.09 5.56
C GLY A 111 13.90 0.08 6.95
N ARG A 112 15.11 -0.45 7.09
CA ARG A 112 15.90 -0.32 8.33
C ARG A 112 16.41 1.10 8.58
N ASP A 113 16.51 1.93 7.56
CA ASP A 113 17.01 3.31 7.62
C ASP A 113 16.09 4.25 6.83
N ILE A 114 16.29 5.55 7.01
CA ILE A 114 15.39 6.59 6.50
C ILE A 114 15.50 6.80 4.98
N ASN A 115 16.50 6.22 4.32
CA ASN A 115 16.76 6.45 2.89
C ASN A 115 16.25 5.30 2.01
N ARG A 116 15.63 4.27 2.61
CA ARG A 116 15.10 3.11 1.89
C ARG A 116 13.90 2.53 2.61
N GLY A 117 12.94 2.02 1.86
CA GLY A 117 11.75 1.43 2.45
C GLY A 117 10.53 1.38 1.56
N SER A 118 10.40 2.27 0.59
CA SER A 118 9.34 2.17 -0.41
C SER A 118 9.53 0.95 -1.31
N GLU A 119 8.43 0.39 -1.79
CA GLU A 119 8.47 -0.70 -2.76
C GLU A 119 8.67 -0.13 -4.17
N HIS A 120 7.85 0.86 -4.53
CA HIS A 120 8.04 1.64 -5.75
C HIS A 120 9.22 2.60 -5.61
N THR A 121 9.89 2.83 -6.73
CA THR A 121 11.00 3.78 -6.84
C THR A 121 10.71 4.74 -8.00
N ILE A 122 11.28 5.95 -7.93
CA ILE A 122 11.18 6.96 -8.99
C ILE A 122 12.60 7.26 -9.46
N ASP A 123 12.90 6.99 -10.73
CA ASP A 123 14.23 7.17 -11.32
C ASP A 123 15.35 6.50 -10.48
N GLY A 124 15.08 5.28 -10.02
CA GLY A 124 15.96 4.51 -9.13
C GLY A 124 16.03 5.01 -7.69
N VAL A 125 15.36 6.11 -7.35
CA VAL A 125 15.33 6.66 -5.99
C VAL A 125 14.25 5.98 -5.16
N GLN A 126 14.68 5.45 -4.02
CA GLN A 126 13.81 4.87 -3.00
C GLN A 126 13.47 5.90 -1.92
N PHE A 127 12.26 5.81 -1.37
CA PHE A 127 11.78 6.66 -0.29
C PHE A 127 11.87 5.94 1.06
N SER A 128 11.75 6.69 2.15
CA SER A 128 11.82 6.14 3.52
C SER A 128 10.81 5.02 3.77
N GLY A 129 9.64 5.11 3.15
CA GLY A 129 8.61 4.08 3.21
C GLY A 129 7.53 4.29 2.15
N GLU A 130 6.51 3.45 2.21
CA GLU A 130 5.35 3.51 1.33
C GLU A 130 4.12 2.99 2.08
N ILE A 131 2.99 3.68 1.93
CA ILE A 131 1.69 3.17 2.34
C ILE A 131 0.90 2.79 1.09
N GLN A 132 0.38 1.57 1.07
CA GLN A 132 -0.44 1.06 -0.03
C GLN A 132 -1.85 0.82 0.46
N PHE A 133 -2.82 1.33 -0.28
CA PHE A 133 -4.24 1.15 -0.02
C PHE A 133 -4.77 0.14 -1.03
N TYR A 134 -5.32 -0.96 -0.54
CA TYR A 134 -5.88 -2.00 -1.38
C TYR A 134 -7.40 -1.98 -1.32
N ALA A 135 -8.01 -1.84 -2.48
CA ALA A 135 -9.45 -1.85 -2.67
C ALA A 135 -9.83 -2.95 -3.67
N TYR A 136 -10.96 -3.61 -3.45
CA TYR A 136 -11.48 -4.62 -4.37
C TYR A 136 -12.66 -4.08 -5.16
N ASN A 137 -12.87 -4.62 -6.36
CA ASN A 137 -13.99 -4.27 -7.23
C ASN A 137 -15.30 -4.79 -6.64
N SER A 138 -15.90 -3.99 -5.76
CA SER A 138 -17.15 -4.30 -5.08
C SER A 138 -18.37 -4.11 -5.98
N GLN A 139 -18.18 -3.63 -7.21
CA GLN A 139 -19.24 -3.58 -8.21
C GLN A 139 -19.42 -4.93 -8.91
N LEU A 140 -18.35 -5.71 -9.08
CA LEU A 140 -18.38 -7.00 -9.77
C LEU A 140 -18.29 -8.22 -8.85
N TYR A 141 -17.66 -8.09 -7.68
CA TYR A 141 -17.37 -9.21 -6.79
C TYR A 141 -17.92 -8.97 -5.39
N GLY A 142 -18.35 -10.05 -4.73
CA GLY A 142 -18.97 -9.96 -3.40
C GLY A 142 -17.95 -9.80 -2.26
N SER A 143 -16.68 -10.10 -2.50
CA SER A 143 -15.63 -9.98 -1.49
C SER A 143 -14.24 -9.74 -2.08
N TRP A 144 -13.29 -9.36 -1.22
CA TRP A 144 -11.87 -9.28 -1.57
C TRP A 144 -11.34 -10.65 -2.04
N GLU A 145 -11.68 -11.72 -1.34
CA GLU A 145 -11.20 -13.07 -1.62
C GLU A 145 -11.64 -13.55 -3.01
N GLU A 146 -12.85 -13.19 -3.42
CA GLU A 146 -13.35 -13.46 -4.77
C GLU A 146 -12.65 -12.60 -5.81
N ALA A 147 -12.45 -11.31 -5.54
CA ALA A 147 -11.89 -10.35 -6.49
C ALA A 147 -10.38 -10.52 -6.73
N ALA A 148 -9.61 -10.92 -5.71
CA ALA A 148 -8.15 -10.80 -5.69
C ALA A 148 -7.44 -11.49 -6.88
N ASN A 149 -8.00 -12.57 -7.42
CA ASN A 149 -7.44 -13.31 -8.54
C ASN A 149 -8.24 -13.15 -9.85
N ARG A 150 -9.15 -12.17 -9.92
CA ARG A 150 -10.01 -11.92 -11.08
C ARG A 150 -9.58 -10.65 -11.82
N ALA A 151 -9.92 -10.59 -13.11
CA ALA A 151 -9.64 -9.43 -13.95
C ALA A 151 -10.31 -8.18 -13.37
N HIS A 152 -9.60 -7.04 -13.40
CA HIS A 152 -10.07 -5.79 -12.80
C HIS A 152 -10.47 -5.91 -11.32
N GLY A 153 -9.95 -6.92 -10.61
CA GLY A 153 -10.37 -7.26 -9.26
C GLY A 153 -9.86 -6.29 -8.21
N ILE A 154 -8.64 -5.77 -8.37
CA ILE A 154 -7.97 -4.99 -7.32
C ILE A 154 -7.48 -3.64 -7.86
N VAL A 155 -7.57 -2.63 -7.00
CA VAL A 155 -6.88 -1.34 -7.14
C VAL A 155 -5.92 -1.17 -5.98
N GLY A 156 -4.69 -0.77 -6.31
CA GLY A 156 -3.68 -0.38 -5.35
C GLY A 156 -3.40 1.11 -5.49
N VAL A 157 -3.63 1.90 -4.44
CA VAL A 157 -3.15 3.29 -4.37
C VAL A 157 -1.88 3.31 -3.56
N SER A 158 -0.78 3.82 -4.11
CA SER A 158 0.50 3.94 -3.44
C SER A 158 0.78 5.41 -3.10
N VAL A 159 1.22 5.64 -1.86
CA VAL A 159 1.68 6.93 -1.37
C VAL A 159 3.04 6.75 -0.73
N LEU A 160 4.04 7.42 -1.30
CA LEU A 160 5.41 7.38 -0.80
C LEU A 160 5.52 8.14 0.52
N ILE A 161 6.43 7.71 1.39
CA ILE A 161 6.69 8.33 2.69
C ILE A 161 8.11 8.85 2.73
N GLN A 162 8.27 10.13 3.07
CA GLN A 162 9.58 10.77 3.20
C GLN A 162 9.77 11.30 4.62
N THR A 163 10.98 11.14 5.16
CA THR A 163 11.31 11.79 6.43
C THR A 163 11.52 13.29 6.26
N SER A 164 10.95 14.10 7.15
CA SER A 164 11.16 15.54 7.22
C SER A 164 11.72 15.94 8.60
N SER A 165 12.62 16.91 8.61
CA SER A 165 13.13 17.55 9.83
C SER A 165 12.10 18.52 10.45
N ASP A 166 11.15 19.03 9.66
CA ASP A 166 10.07 19.88 10.16
C ASP A 166 8.90 19.04 10.68
N ALA A 167 8.77 18.98 12.01
CA ALA A 167 7.70 18.25 12.68
C ALA A 167 6.28 18.71 12.32
N ARG A 168 6.11 19.94 11.80
CA ARG A 168 4.82 20.47 11.34
C ARG A 168 4.35 19.82 10.05
N GLN A 169 5.27 19.30 9.22
CA GLN A 169 4.94 18.59 7.99
C GLN A 169 4.49 17.15 8.26
N ALA A 170 4.84 16.60 9.42
CA ALA A 170 4.55 15.21 9.74
C ALA A 170 3.04 14.93 9.79
N ASN A 171 2.63 13.92 9.04
CA ASN A 171 1.25 13.50 8.88
C ASN A 171 0.63 13.06 10.22
N ASN A 172 -0.54 13.62 10.55
CA ASN A 172 -1.20 13.36 11.83
C ASN A 172 -1.74 11.93 11.95
N GLN A 173 -2.18 11.31 10.85
CA GLN A 173 -2.62 9.92 10.86
C GLN A 173 -1.43 8.96 11.00
N LEU A 174 -0.27 9.27 10.41
CA LEU A 174 0.96 8.51 10.68
C LEU A 174 1.40 8.62 12.16
N LYS A 175 1.27 9.80 12.79
CA LYS A 175 1.50 9.96 14.25
C LYS A 175 0.57 9.04 15.06
N ARG A 176 -0.70 8.97 14.65
CA ARG A 176 -1.70 8.14 15.31
C ARG A 176 -1.42 6.64 15.15
N ILE A 177 -1.08 6.20 13.94
CA ILE A 177 -0.67 4.82 13.65
C ILE A 177 0.56 4.45 14.49
N THR A 178 1.61 5.27 14.46
CA THR A 178 2.85 5.01 15.22
C THR A 178 2.66 5.04 16.74
N HIS A 179 1.71 5.82 17.25
CA HIS A 179 1.34 5.76 18.67
C HIS A 179 0.72 4.41 19.05
N VAL A 180 -0.19 3.89 18.23
CA VAL A 180 -0.82 2.58 18.43
C VAL A 180 0.22 1.45 18.32
N LEU A 181 1.17 1.57 17.39
CA LEU A 181 2.24 0.58 17.22
C LEU A 181 3.08 0.33 18.48
N LYS A 182 3.17 1.31 19.39
CA LYS A 182 3.87 1.13 20.68
C LYS A 182 3.26 0.02 21.55
N ASN A 183 1.98 -0.29 21.34
CA ASN A 183 1.25 -1.27 22.13
C ASN A 183 1.09 -2.63 21.42
N ILE A 184 1.44 -2.72 20.12
CA ILE A 184 1.27 -3.93 19.30
C ILE A 184 2.61 -4.42 18.76
N THR A 185 3.55 -4.67 19.67
CA THR A 185 4.94 -5.06 19.36
C THR A 185 5.07 -6.53 18.98
N SER A 186 4.21 -7.41 19.48
CA SER A 186 4.29 -8.85 19.21
C SER A 186 3.61 -9.23 17.90
N LYS A 187 4.16 -10.24 17.20
CA LYS A 187 3.49 -10.86 16.05
C LYS A 187 2.06 -11.30 16.41
N GLY A 188 1.10 -10.95 15.56
CA GLY A 188 -0.32 -11.25 15.72
C GLY A 188 -1.06 -10.31 16.67
N SER A 189 -0.36 -9.44 17.40
CA SER A 189 -1.03 -8.42 18.22
C SER A 189 -1.73 -7.39 17.33
N SER A 190 -2.85 -6.88 17.83
CA SER A 190 -3.67 -5.92 17.10
C SER A 190 -4.37 -4.96 18.04
N GLN A 191 -4.66 -3.76 17.55
CA GLN A 191 -5.38 -2.74 18.30
C GLN A 191 -6.32 -1.98 17.36
N ARG A 192 -7.55 -1.73 17.81
CA ARG A 192 -8.57 -0.98 17.07
C ARG A 192 -8.18 0.49 16.96
N ILE A 193 -8.34 1.06 15.76
CA ILE A 193 -8.31 2.51 15.51
C ILE A 193 -9.67 2.90 14.96
N ASN A 194 -10.32 3.84 15.64
CA ASN A 194 -11.63 4.37 15.23
C ASN A 194 -11.45 5.63 14.39
N SER A 195 -12.23 5.82 13.33
CA SER A 195 -12.23 7.05 12.53
C SER A 195 -10.82 7.45 12.04
N LEU A 196 -10.04 6.51 11.51
CA LEU A 196 -8.78 6.80 10.82
C LEU A 196 -9.11 7.58 9.54
N SER A 197 -8.54 8.78 9.38
CA SER A 197 -8.79 9.59 8.17
C SER A 197 -7.99 9.04 7.00
N ILE A 198 -8.67 8.49 6.00
CA ILE A 198 -8.05 8.06 4.74
C ILE A 198 -7.63 9.28 3.94
N GLU A 199 -8.43 10.34 3.94
CA GLU A 199 -8.12 11.56 3.20
C GLU A 199 -6.82 12.21 3.66
N GLU A 200 -6.55 12.25 4.97
CA GLU A 200 -5.30 12.81 5.49
C GLU A 200 -4.08 11.94 5.19
N LEU A 201 -4.24 10.63 4.99
CA LEU A 201 -3.14 9.74 4.59
C LEU A 201 -2.80 9.86 3.09
N LEU A 202 -3.53 10.69 2.35
CA LEU A 202 -3.24 11.01 0.97
C LEU A 202 -2.61 12.41 0.88
N PRO A 203 -1.75 12.68 -0.11
CA PRO A 203 -1.15 13.99 -0.28
C PRO A 203 -2.23 15.06 -0.55
N LYS A 204 -2.25 16.11 0.28
CA LYS A 204 -3.22 17.21 0.15
C LYS A 204 -3.10 17.88 -1.22
N LEU A 205 -4.25 18.21 -1.82
CA LEU A 205 -4.42 18.96 -3.09
C LEU A 205 -3.86 18.29 -4.36
N MET A 206 -3.06 17.21 -4.29
CA MET A 206 -2.47 16.52 -5.46
C MET A 206 -3.06 15.13 -5.76
N ARG A 207 -4.26 14.81 -5.24
CA ARG A 207 -5.04 13.62 -5.63
C ARG A 207 -5.34 13.55 -7.13
N ARG A 208 -5.27 14.69 -7.81
CA ARG A 208 -5.55 14.82 -9.23
C ARG A 208 -4.37 14.39 -10.10
N GLN A 209 -3.18 14.23 -9.53
CA GLN A 209 -1.95 13.95 -10.26
C GLN A 209 -1.39 12.60 -9.83
N TYR A 210 -1.31 11.67 -10.76
CA TYR A 210 -0.85 10.33 -10.48
C TYR A 210 -0.20 9.66 -11.68
N ILE A 211 0.52 8.60 -11.40
CA ILE A 211 1.04 7.63 -12.36
C ILE A 211 0.21 6.36 -12.23
N THR A 212 -0.03 5.65 -13.33
CA THR A 212 -0.85 4.45 -13.30
C THR A 212 -0.37 3.38 -14.28
N TYR A 213 -0.43 2.12 -13.85
CA TYR A 213 -0.05 0.96 -14.65
C TYR A 213 -0.75 -0.31 -14.14
N GLU A 214 -0.85 -1.32 -15.00
CA GLU A 214 -1.31 -2.65 -14.60
C GLU A 214 -0.17 -3.48 -13.99
N GLY A 215 -0.39 -4.01 -12.80
CA GLY A 215 0.61 -4.72 -12.04
C GLY A 215 0.06 -5.88 -11.22
N SER A 216 0.76 -6.20 -10.13
CA SER A 216 0.41 -7.27 -9.23
C SER A 216 0.27 -6.81 -7.80
N LEU A 217 -0.27 -7.68 -6.93
CA LEU A 217 -0.03 -7.59 -5.50
C LEU A 217 1.49 -7.68 -5.25
N THR A 218 1.99 -6.91 -4.29
CA THR A 218 3.39 -6.95 -3.84
C THR A 218 3.61 -7.93 -2.70
N GLU A 219 2.55 -8.65 -2.33
CA GLU A 219 2.55 -9.77 -1.39
C GLU A 219 2.09 -11.06 -2.09
N PRO A 220 2.43 -12.25 -1.56
CA PRO A 220 1.90 -13.50 -2.05
C PRO A 220 0.36 -13.52 -2.04
N ALA A 221 -0.31 -14.01 -3.08
CA ALA A 221 0.17 -14.84 -4.18
C ALA A 221 0.68 -14.08 -5.42
N CYS A 222 0.92 -12.77 -5.32
CA CYS A 222 1.39 -11.91 -6.40
C CYS A 222 0.48 -11.92 -7.65
N TYR A 223 -0.85 -11.98 -7.42
CA TYR A 223 -1.84 -11.94 -8.49
C TYR A 223 -1.70 -10.68 -9.33
N GLU A 224 -1.68 -10.84 -10.66
CA GLU A 224 -1.50 -9.77 -11.66
C GLU A 224 -2.84 -9.11 -12.03
N THR A 225 -3.53 -8.61 -11.01
CA THR A 225 -4.91 -8.11 -11.09
C THR A 225 -5.05 -6.69 -10.57
N VAL A 226 -3.92 -6.04 -10.27
CA VAL A 226 -3.88 -4.73 -9.61
C VAL A 226 -3.76 -3.62 -10.65
N GLN A 227 -4.72 -2.71 -10.69
CA GLN A 227 -4.53 -1.39 -11.29
C GLN A 227 -3.85 -0.49 -10.26
N TRP A 228 -2.58 -0.15 -10.48
CA TRP A 228 -1.81 0.70 -9.58
C TRP A 228 -2.07 2.18 -9.87
N ILE A 229 -2.16 2.98 -8.82
CA ILE A 229 -2.23 4.44 -8.85
C ILE A 229 -1.18 4.96 -7.86
N ILE A 230 -0.14 5.62 -8.37
CA ILE A 230 0.97 6.13 -7.57
C ILE A 230 0.84 7.65 -7.51
N LEU A 231 0.63 8.20 -6.32
CA LEU A 231 0.39 9.64 -6.15
C LEU A 231 1.68 10.45 -6.27
N ASN A 232 1.61 11.62 -6.91
CA ASN A 232 2.77 12.43 -7.28
C ASN A 232 3.57 13.00 -6.09
N LYS A 233 3.01 13.04 -4.89
CA LYS A 233 3.68 13.59 -3.71
C LYS A 233 3.78 12.59 -2.58
N PRO A 234 4.86 12.63 -1.80
CA PRO A 234 4.94 11.86 -0.59
C PRO A 234 4.09 12.50 0.52
N ILE A 235 3.77 11.70 1.53
CA ILE A 235 3.42 12.20 2.86
C ILE A 235 4.66 12.16 3.75
N TYR A 236 4.70 13.02 4.75
CA TYR A 236 5.88 13.18 5.58
C TYR A 236 5.72 12.58 6.98
N MET A 237 6.82 12.12 7.54
CA MET A 237 6.94 11.75 8.94
C MET A 237 8.27 12.25 9.52
N THR A 238 8.39 12.39 10.84
CA THR A 238 9.68 12.75 11.44
C THR A 238 10.55 11.50 11.62
N SER A 239 11.87 11.69 11.78
CA SER A 239 12.79 10.59 12.08
C SER A 239 12.41 9.84 13.37
N HIS A 240 11.81 10.52 14.34
CA HIS A 240 11.31 9.89 15.56
C HIS A 240 10.12 8.95 15.29
N LEU A 241 9.13 9.40 14.51
CA LEU A 241 8.01 8.54 14.13
C LEU A 241 8.48 7.35 13.29
N PHE A 242 9.46 7.56 12.41
CA PHE A 242 10.03 6.49 11.59
C PHE A 242 10.77 5.47 12.45
N HIS A 243 11.49 5.93 13.48
CA HIS A 243 12.09 5.05 14.46
C HIS A 243 11.04 4.19 15.19
N LEU A 244 9.93 4.76 15.65
CA LEU A 244 8.84 4.00 16.28
C LEU A 244 8.23 2.95 15.35
N LEU A 245 8.05 3.28 14.06
CA LEU A 245 7.60 2.34 13.05
C LEU A 245 8.55 1.13 12.95
N ARG A 246 9.86 1.37 12.90
CA ARG A 246 10.88 0.30 12.87
C ARG A 246 10.88 -0.55 14.14
N MET A 247 10.63 0.05 15.31
CA MET A 247 10.59 -0.71 16.57
C MET A 247 9.44 -1.72 16.63
N SER A 248 8.39 -1.55 15.81
CA SER A 248 7.29 -2.53 15.74
C SER A 248 7.69 -3.88 15.14
N MET A 249 8.83 -3.97 14.47
CA MET A 249 9.34 -5.18 13.82
C MET A 249 10.39 -5.94 14.64
N HIS A 250 10.56 -5.60 15.92
CA HIS A 250 11.49 -6.31 16.80
C HIS A 250 10.98 -7.72 17.11
N ASP A 251 11.47 -8.70 16.36
CA ASP A 251 11.55 -10.10 16.76
C ASP A 251 12.82 -10.31 17.61
N GLU A 252 12.79 -11.29 18.53
CA GLU A 252 13.84 -11.54 19.54
C GLU A 252 15.24 -11.78 18.96
N ALA A 253 15.35 -12.03 17.65
CA ALA A 253 16.61 -12.23 16.94
C ALA A 253 17.30 -10.93 16.46
N ASN A 254 16.80 -9.74 16.77
CA ASN A 254 17.44 -8.45 16.40
C ASN A 254 17.61 -8.23 14.87
N HIS A 255 16.82 -8.92 14.05
CA HIS A 255 16.82 -8.79 12.59
C HIS A 255 15.67 -7.88 12.14
N GLY A 256 15.76 -6.57 12.42
CA GLY A 256 14.86 -5.58 11.83
C GLY A 256 15.00 -5.57 10.31
N ALA A 257 14.29 -6.49 9.65
CA ALA A 257 14.40 -6.74 8.22
C ALA A 257 13.57 -5.70 7.46
N ASP A 258 14.11 -5.29 6.31
CA ASP A 258 13.38 -4.52 5.31
C ASP A 258 12.10 -5.30 4.92
N ASN A 259 10.92 -4.67 4.96
CA ASN A 259 9.64 -5.33 4.68
C ASN A 259 9.03 -4.96 3.32
N TYR A 260 9.87 -4.57 2.36
CA TYR A 260 9.49 -4.23 1.01
C TYR A 260 9.98 -5.30 0.03
N ARG A 261 9.20 -5.56 -1.02
CA ARG A 261 9.56 -6.38 -2.16
C ARG A 261 10.52 -5.61 -3.09
N PRO A 262 11.57 -6.26 -3.63
CA PRO A 262 12.44 -5.65 -4.65
C PRO A 262 11.68 -5.28 -5.93
N ILE A 263 12.21 -4.29 -6.66
CA ILE A 263 11.70 -3.88 -7.97
C ILE A 263 11.62 -5.04 -8.96
N GLN A 264 10.54 -5.06 -9.74
CA GLN A 264 10.25 -6.06 -10.77
C GLN A 264 10.43 -5.44 -12.16
N LYS A 265 10.69 -6.28 -13.16
CA LYS A 265 10.90 -5.81 -14.54
C LYS A 265 9.62 -5.20 -15.12
N VAL A 266 9.72 -4.05 -15.77
CA VAL A 266 8.58 -3.38 -16.44
C VAL A 266 8.01 -4.23 -17.59
N ASN A 267 8.83 -5.04 -18.27
CA ASN A 267 8.39 -5.98 -19.32
C ASN A 267 7.54 -5.34 -20.44
N GLY A 268 7.86 -4.10 -20.83
CA GLY A 268 7.18 -3.39 -21.92
C GLY A 268 5.78 -2.89 -21.59
N ARG A 269 5.37 -2.91 -20.31
CA ARG A 269 4.09 -2.32 -19.87
C ARG A 269 4.09 -0.81 -20.12
N SER A 270 2.97 -0.30 -20.62
CA SER A 270 2.70 1.13 -20.70
C SER A 270 2.42 1.69 -19.30
N ILE A 271 3.16 2.74 -18.93
CA ILE A 271 2.97 3.48 -17.69
C ILE A 271 2.44 4.85 -18.08
N ARG A 272 1.23 5.18 -17.60
CA ARG A 272 0.53 6.41 -17.97
C ARG A 272 0.56 7.41 -16.82
N THR A 273 0.41 8.68 -17.13
CA THR A 273 0.28 9.74 -16.12
C THR A 273 -0.55 10.90 -16.63
N ASN A 274 -1.22 11.59 -15.72
CA ASN A 274 -1.86 12.88 -16.02
C ASN A 274 -1.08 14.07 -15.45
N ILE A 275 0.19 13.86 -15.10
CA ILE A 275 1.13 14.91 -14.70
C ILE A 275 1.73 15.50 -15.97
N ASP A 276 1.46 16.79 -16.20
CA ASP A 276 2.08 17.52 -17.29
C ASP A 276 3.46 18.04 -16.85
N PHE A 277 4.52 17.32 -17.25
CA PHE A 277 5.90 17.73 -16.97
C PHE A 277 6.42 18.82 -17.92
N VAL A 278 5.68 19.17 -18.97
CA VAL A 278 6.08 20.15 -20.00
C VAL A 278 5.58 21.55 -19.63
N GLY A 279 4.42 21.65 -18.98
CA GLY A 279 3.82 22.93 -18.57
C GLY A 279 4.48 23.64 -17.38
N ASP A 280 5.42 23.00 -16.67
CA ASP A 280 6.12 23.54 -15.50
C ASP A 280 7.49 24.20 -15.84
N LYS A 281 7.81 24.40 -17.13
CA LYS A 281 9.01 25.10 -17.61
C LYS A 281 8.75 26.53 -18.07
#